data_AF-A0A259F6Q5-F1
#
_entry.id   AF-A0A259F6Q5-F1
#
_cell.length_a   1.000
_cell.length_b   1.000
_cell.length_c   1.000
_cell.angle_alpha   90.00
_cell.angle_beta   90.00
_cell.angle_gamma   90.00
#
_symmetry.space_group_name_H-M   'P 1'
#
loop_
_entity.id
_entity.type
_entity.pdbx_description
1 polymer ?
#
loop_
_entity_poly.entity_id
_entity_poly.type
_entity_poly.pdbx_seq_one_letter_code
_entity_poly.pdbx_strand_id
1 'polypeptide(L)'
;MDMAMQLSRTAKGQDEIFNHGHTLRPKQRQIMFAIGNGISLGELRSKLPSCVELETMVNDLLQSGLIETLHNPAAAQAAAAPSLPTVPEVAAHAAAAPPQPADRLEAGRSYVLEFMATLVGTKSPADRQMSEVKDLASFNTVLPMCRRVIAAVASPHQAAEMEAGAAKRMTA
;
A
#
# COMPACT_ATOMS: atom_id res chain seq x y z
N MET A 1 -21.19 10.28 -15.26
CA MET A 1 -19.77 10.20 -14.84
C MET A 1 -18.88 9.96 -16.06
N ASP A 2 -17.59 10.32 -16.00
CA ASP A 2 -16.65 10.06 -17.10
C ASP A 2 -16.47 8.55 -17.31
N MET A 3 -16.61 8.08 -18.55
CA MET A 3 -16.60 6.64 -18.86
C MET A 3 -15.19 6.02 -18.85
N ALA A 4 -14.14 6.83 -18.91
CA ALA A 4 -12.74 6.41 -18.80
C ALA A 4 -12.22 6.46 -17.35
N MET A 5 -13.06 6.88 -16.40
CA MET A 5 -12.71 6.89 -14.98
C MET A 5 -12.45 5.46 -14.49
N GLN A 6 -11.22 5.22 -14.06
CA GLN A 6 -10.83 3.96 -13.46
C GLN A 6 -11.25 3.93 -11.99
N LEU A 7 -11.94 2.85 -11.62
CA LEU A 7 -12.41 2.58 -10.28
C LEU A 7 -11.62 1.41 -9.75
N SER A 8 -11.17 1.52 -8.51
CA SER A 8 -10.51 0.43 -7.80
C SER A 8 -11.10 0.29 -6.40
N ARG A 9 -10.98 -0.91 -5.82
CA ARG A 9 -11.44 -1.14 -4.46
C ARG A 9 -10.42 -0.61 -3.45
N THR A 10 -10.93 0.04 -2.41
CA THR A 10 -10.10 0.43 -1.26
C THR A 10 -9.94 -0.77 -0.32
N ALA A 11 -8.96 -0.71 0.59
CA ALA A 11 -8.81 -1.70 1.65
C ALA A 11 -10.09 -1.84 2.51
N LYS A 12 -10.81 -0.73 2.72
CA LYS A 12 -12.10 -0.69 3.43
C LYS A 12 -13.20 -1.41 2.63
N GLY A 13 -13.24 -1.22 1.32
CA GLY A 13 -14.16 -1.96 0.46
C GLY A 13 -13.88 -3.45 0.44
N GLN A 14 -12.60 -3.84 0.42
CA GLN A 14 -12.22 -5.24 0.51
C GLN A 14 -12.64 -5.85 1.86
N ASP A 15 -12.38 -5.16 2.96
CA ASP A 15 -12.81 -5.59 4.29
C ASP A 15 -14.35 -5.73 4.39
N GLU A 16 -15.12 -4.81 3.82
CA GLU A 16 -16.59 -4.91 3.84
C GLU A 16 -17.11 -6.12 3.04
N ILE A 17 -16.46 -6.47 1.92
CA ILE A 17 -16.85 -7.65 1.14
C ILE A 17 -16.57 -8.93 1.94
N PHE A 18 -15.41 -9.02 2.60
CA PHE A 18 -14.91 -10.25 3.21
C PHE A 18 -15.31 -10.43 4.68
N ASN A 19 -15.26 -9.38 5.49
CA ASN A 19 -15.50 -9.41 6.94
C ASN A 19 -16.93 -8.99 7.31
N HIS A 20 -17.48 -7.95 6.68
CA HIS A 20 -18.77 -7.37 7.06
C HIS A 20 -19.90 -7.71 6.08
N GLY A 21 -19.96 -8.97 5.64
CA GLY A 21 -20.78 -9.39 4.50
C GLY A 21 -22.31 -9.18 4.54
N HIS A 22 -22.84 -8.56 5.59
CA HIS A 22 -24.25 -8.28 5.81
C HIS A 22 -24.65 -6.80 5.70
N THR A 23 -23.71 -5.85 5.65
CA THR A 23 -23.98 -4.41 5.53
C THR A 23 -24.13 -3.95 4.08
N LEU A 24 -23.48 -4.64 3.13
CA LEU A 24 -23.57 -4.34 1.70
C LEU A 24 -24.76 -5.03 1.03
N ARG A 25 -25.51 -4.29 0.20
CA ARG A 25 -26.58 -4.90 -0.60
C ARG A 25 -25.99 -5.89 -1.62
N PRO A 26 -26.72 -6.95 -2.01
CA PRO A 26 -26.22 -7.97 -2.94
C PRO A 26 -25.68 -7.39 -4.25
N LYS A 27 -26.35 -6.37 -4.80
CA LYS A 27 -25.92 -5.66 -6.01
C LYS A 27 -24.64 -4.82 -5.78
N GLN A 28 -24.49 -4.16 -4.63
CA GLN A 28 -23.27 -3.39 -4.31
C GLN A 28 -22.07 -4.34 -4.20
N ARG A 29 -22.25 -5.49 -3.54
CA ARG A 29 -21.21 -6.53 -3.47
C ARG A 29 -20.83 -7.03 -4.86
N GLN A 30 -21.80 -7.25 -5.74
CA GLN A 30 -21.54 -7.68 -7.12
C GLN A 30 -20.76 -6.63 -7.93
N ILE A 31 -21.09 -5.35 -7.76
CA ILE A 31 -20.33 -4.22 -8.33
C ILE A 31 -18.90 -4.23 -7.80
N MET A 32 -18.71 -4.36 -6.48
CA MET A 32 -17.37 -4.37 -5.90
C MET A 32 -16.54 -5.58 -6.36
N PHE A 33 -17.13 -6.77 -6.48
CA PHE A 33 -16.46 -7.93 -7.09
C PHE A 33 -16.04 -7.67 -8.54
N ALA A 34 -16.88 -6.99 -9.32
CA ALA A 34 -16.56 -6.63 -10.70
C ALA A 34 -15.49 -5.54 -10.81
N ILE A 35 -15.42 -4.61 -9.85
CA ILE A 35 -14.42 -3.53 -9.82
C ILE A 35 -13.00 -4.07 -9.58
N GLY A 36 -12.86 -5.10 -8.74
CA GLY A 36 -11.57 -5.78 -8.61
C GLY A 36 -10.46 -4.84 -8.14
N ASN A 37 -9.38 -4.76 -8.92
CA ASN A 37 -8.20 -3.92 -8.67
C ASN A 37 -8.04 -2.79 -9.69
N GLY A 38 -9.09 -2.48 -10.47
CA GLY A 38 -9.03 -1.47 -11.52
C GLY A 38 -9.91 -1.85 -12.70
N ILE A 39 -11.07 -1.20 -12.81
CA ILE A 39 -11.96 -1.29 -13.98
C ILE A 39 -12.41 0.10 -14.40
N SER A 40 -12.59 0.34 -15.69
CA SER A 40 -13.22 1.58 -16.16
C SER A 40 -14.72 1.54 -15.95
N LEU A 41 -15.37 2.69 -15.71
CA LEU A 41 -16.83 2.76 -15.57
C LEU A 41 -17.58 2.16 -16.79
N GLY A 42 -17.06 2.37 -18.01
CA GLY A 42 -17.62 1.77 -19.24
C GLY A 42 -17.50 0.24 -19.30
N GLU A 43 -16.38 -0.31 -18.80
CA GLU A 43 -16.15 -1.77 -18.70
C GLU A 43 -17.05 -2.38 -17.62
N LEU A 44 -17.17 -1.72 -16.46
CA LEU A 44 -18.07 -2.12 -15.38
C LEU A 44 -19.52 -2.19 -15.86
N ARG A 45 -19.97 -1.21 -16.64
CA ARG A 45 -21.30 -1.18 -17.26
C ARG A 45 -21.50 -2.32 -18.25
N SER A 46 -20.49 -2.66 -19.03
CA SER A 46 -20.53 -3.79 -19.97
C SER A 46 -20.58 -5.15 -19.26
N LYS A 47 -19.95 -5.27 -18.09
CA LYS A 47 -20.00 -6.50 -17.26
C LYS A 47 -21.29 -6.65 -16.46
N LEU A 48 -21.96 -5.54 -16.15
CA LEU A 48 -23.20 -5.50 -15.37
C LEU A 48 -24.32 -4.77 -16.14
N PRO A 49 -24.76 -5.30 -17.30
CA PRO A 49 -25.80 -4.66 -18.11
C PRO A 49 -27.16 -4.57 -17.39
N SER A 50 -27.37 -5.40 -16.36
CA SER A 50 -28.61 -5.42 -15.56
C SER A 50 -28.67 -4.35 -14.45
N CYS A 51 -27.61 -3.56 -14.22
CA CYS A 51 -27.62 -2.47 -13.23
C CYS A 51 -27.94 -1.13 -13.89
N VAL A 52 -29.22 -0.77 -13.91
CA VAL A 52 -29.70 0.53 -14.43
C VAL A 52 -29.23 1.71 -13.56
N GLU A 53 -29.07 1.49 -12.25
CA GLU A 53 -28.63 2.50 -11.27
C GLU A 53 -27.13 2.42 -10.94
N LEU A 54 -26.32 1.89 -11.86
CA LEU A 54 -24.89 1.66 -11.64
C LEU A 54 -24.16 2.94 -11.20
N GLU A 55 -24.42 4.07 -11.86
CA GLU A 55 -23.77 5.35 -11.54
C GLU A 55 -24.11 5.83 -10.13
N THR A 56 -25.38 5.74 -9.71
CA THR A 56 -25.82 6.10 -8.36
C THR A 56 -25.15 5.22 -7.30
N MET A 57 -25.11 3.90 -7.53
CA MET A 57 -24.47 2.96 -6.61
C MET A 57 -22.95 3.14 -6.54
N VAL A 58 -22.29 3.42 -7.66
CA VAL A 58 -20.85 3.73 -7.69
C VAL A 58 -20.58 5.04 -6.92
N ASN A 59 -21.45 6.04 -7.04
CA ASN A 59 -21.32 7.28 -6.30
C ASN A 59 -21.47 7.07 -4.78
N ASP A 60 -22.45 6.28 -4.35
CA ASP A 60 -22.67 5.89 -2.95
C ASP A 60 -21.47 5.11 -2.37
N LEU A 61 -20.91 4.19 -3.15
CA LEU A 61 -19.70 3.44 -2.78
C LEU A 61 -18.46 4.35 -2.69
N LEU A 62 -18.33 5.34 -3.57
CA LEU A 62 -17.27 6.36 -3.52
C LEU A 62 -17.40 7.24 -2.27
N GLN A 63 -18.61 7.74 -1.98
CA GLN A 63 -18.88 8.56 -0.79
C GLN A 63 -18.65 7.77 0.51
N SER A 64 -18.96 6.47 0.50
CA SER A 64 -18.70 5.58 1.63
C SER A 64 -17.21 5.23 1.81
N GLY A 65 -16.37 5.57 0.82
CA GLY A 65 -14.93 5.27 0.80
C GLY A 65 -14.60 3.80 0.57
N LEU A 66 -15.53 3.03 -0.03
CA LEU A 66 -15.37 1.60 -0.31
C LEU A 66 -14.68 1.34 -1.65
N ILE A 67 -14.79 2.29 -2.57
CA ILE A 67 -14.06 2.31 -3.82
C ILE A 67 -13.44 3.68 -3.98
N GLU A 68 -12.35 3.75 -4.73
CA GLU A 68 -11.63 4.98 -5.05
C GLU A 68 -11.54 5.14 -6.56
N THR A 69 -11.57 6.39 -7.01
CA THR A 69 -11.26 6.72 -8.40
C THR A 69 -9.75 6.77 -8.55
N LEU A 70 -9.21 5.84 -9.33
CA LEU A 70 -7.83 5.91 -9.79
C LEU A 70 -7.74 7.02 -10.83
N HIS A 71 -7.51 8.26 -10.37
CA HIS A 71 -7.00 9.29 -11.25
C HIS A 71 -5.56 8.91 -11.56
N ASN A 72 -5.31 8.38 -12.75
CA ASN A 72 -3.96 8.23 -13.30
C ASN A 72 -3.27 9.60 -13.24
N PRO A 73 -2.34 9.86 -12.30
CA PRO A 73 -1.69 11.15 -12.17
C PRO A 73 -0.40 11.18 -12.99
N ALA A 74 -0.32 10.43 -14.10
CA ALA A 74 0.79 10.54 -15.03
C ALA A 74 0.85 11.93 -15.73
N ALA A 75 -0.12 12.83 -15.48
CA ALA A 75 -0.14 14.20 -16.00
C ALA A 75 -0.17 15.32 -14.94
N ALA A 76 -0.15 15.02 -13.63
CA ALA A 76 -0.16 16.06 -12.58
C ALA A 76 1.20 16.24 -11.86
N GLN A 77 2.24 15.57 -12.35
CA GLN A 77 3.60 15.71 -11.83
C GLN A 77 4.35 16.88 -12.50
N ALA A 78 3.74 18.08 -12.51
CA ALA A 78 4.42 19.32 -12.87
C ALA A 78 3.58 20.56 -12.49
N ALA A 79 3.45 20.87 -11.20
CA ALA A 79 3.38 22.24 -10.65
C ALA A 79 2.70 22.23 -9.27
N ALA A 80 3.50 22.39 -8.20
CA ALA A 80 3.32 23.41 -7.18
C ALA A 80 4.23 23.08 -5.99
N ALA A 81 5.27 23.89 -5.83
CA ALA A 81 6.19 23.86 -4.71
C ALA A 81 5.48 24.27 -3.40
N PRO A 82 5.98 23.82 -2.24
CA PRO A 82 5.34 24.03 -0.94
C PRO A 82 5.72 25.38 -0.31
N SER A 83 4.75 26.06 0.30
CA SER A 83 4.97 27.25 1.12
C SER A 83 4.91 26.89 2.62
N LEU A 84 6.02 27.14 3.31
CA LEU A 84 6.25 27.00 4.76
C LEU A 84 5.56 28.12 5.56
N PRO A 85 5.38 27.98 6.89
CA PRO A 85 6.32 28.61 7.87
C PRO A 85 6.69 27.69 9.08
N THR A 86 7.98 27.52 9.46
CA THR A 86 8.76 28.28 10.51
C THR A 86 8.33 27.87 11.95
N VAL A 87 9.07 27.25 12.90
CA VAL A 87 10.49 27.26 13.42
C VAL A 87 10.61 26.28 14.66
N PRO A 88 11.73 26.16 15.43
CA PRO A 88 13.15 25.83 15.11
C PRO A 88 13.81 24.80 16.09
N GLU A 89 15.10 24.50 15.85
CA GLU A 89 16.12 23.92 16.79
C GLU A 89 16.07 22.41 17.07
N VAL A 90 17.10 21.57 16.85
CA VAL A 90 18.56 21.74 16.88
C VAL A 90 19.27 20.76 15.91
N ALA A 91 20.42 21.19 15.40
CA ALA A 91 21.50 20.54 14.62
C ALA A 91 21.50 18.99 14.50
N ALA A 92 21.79 18.39 13.34
CA ALA A 92 22.85 18.76 12.41
C ALA A 92 22.51 18.43 10.94
N HIS A 93 22.73 19.42 10.07
CA HIS A 93 22.97 19.23 8.65
C HIS A 93 24.44 18.87 8.41
N ALA A 94 24.69 17.99 7.45
CA ALA A 94 25.56 18.20 6.29
C ALA A 94 26.39 16.96 5.95
N ALA A 95 26.00 16.25 4.90
CA ALA A 95 26.73 16.34 3.63
C ALA A 95 26.00 15.51 2.57
N ALA A 96 25.74 16.15 1.43
CA ALA A 96 25.51 15.47 0.18
C ALA A 96 26.70 14.54 -0.08
N ALA A 97 26.50 13.24 0.09
CA ALA A 97 27.35 12.19 -0.45
C ALA A 97 26.46 11.33 -1.34
N PRO A 98 26.96 10.79 -2.47
CA PRO A 98 26.24 9.73 -3.16
C PRO A 98 25.91 8.64 -2.13
N PRO A 99 24.69 8.07 -2.15
CA PRO A 99 24.22 7.17 -1.09
C PRO A 99 25.27 6.08 -0.88
N GLN A 100 25.93 6.12 0.26
CA GLN A 100 26.92 5.12 0.60
C GLN A 100 26.19 3.79 0.78
N PRO A 101 26.80 2.65 0.45
CA PRO A 101 26.15 1.34 0.55
C PRO A 101 25.64 1.04 1.99
N ALA A 102 26.22 1.67 3.01
CA ALA A 102 25.75 1.61 4.39
C ALA A 102 24.40 2.32 4.62
N ASP A 103 24.15 3.45 3.96
CA ASP A 103 22.90 4.23 4.05
C ASP A 103 21.74 3.48 3.36
N ARG A 104 22.04 2.80 2.25
CA ARG A 104 21.11 1.92 1.54
C ARG A 104 20.69 0.70 2.36
N LEU A 105 21.63 0.13 3.12
CA LEU A 105 21.35 -0.98 4.04
C LEU A 105 20.46 -0.53 5.19
N GLU A 106 20.76 0.62 5.80
CA GLU A 106 19.95 1.21 6.87
C GLU A 106 18.53 1.54 6.38
N ALA A 107 18.38 2.08 5.16
CA ALA A 107 17.09 2.34 4.55
C ALA A 107 16.27 1.06 4.31
N GLY A 108 16.91 -0.02 3.84
CA GLY A 108 16.27 -1.33 3.70
C GLY A 108 15.86 -1.94 5.05
N ARG A 109 16.71 -1.79 6.06
CA ARG A 109 16.48 -2.34 7.41
C ARG A 109 15.39 -1.62 8.18
N SER A 110 15.37 -0.29 8.14
CA SER A 110 14.27 0.51 8.71
C SER A 110 12.94 0.19 8.03
N TYR A 111 12.92 0.00 6.71
CA TYR A 111 11.71 -0.40 6.01
C TYR A 111 11.16 -1.76 6.48
N VAL A 112 12.03 -2.77 6.62
CA VAL A 112 11.59 -4.09 7.12
C VAL A 112 11.12 -4.01 8.56
N LEU A 113 11.82 -3.26 9.43
CA LEU A 113 11.42 -3.07 10.82
C LEU A 113 10.07 -2.39 10.96
N GLU A 114 9.82 -1.30 10.22
CA GLU A 114 8.52 -0.61 10.22
C GLU A 114 7.40 -1.52 9.72
N PHE A 115 7.68 -2.31 8.68
CA PHE A 115 6.72 -3.26 8.11
C PHE A 115 6.40 -4.39 9.09
N MET A 116 7.40 -4.89 9.81
CA MET A 116 7.24 -5.90 10.85
C MET A 116 6.53 -5.36 12.09
N ALA A 117 6.88 -4.16 12.55
CA ALA A 117 6.23 -3.50 13.66
C ALA A 117 4.73 -3.27 13.38
N THR A 118 4.38 -2.95 12.14
CA THR A 118 3.00 -2.72 11.71
C THR A 118 2.18 -4.02 11.64
N LEU A 119 2.77 -5.11 11.12
CA LEU A 119 2.03 -6.35 10.84
C LEU A 119 2.10 -7.39 11.96
N VAL A 120 3.21 -7.45 12.68
CA VAL A 120 3.50 -8.48 13.68
C VAL A 120 3.57 -7.89 15.09
N GLY A 121 3.78 -6.58 15.20
CA GLY A 121 4.03 -5.87 16.46
C GLY A 121 5.49 -5.97 16.91
N THR A 122 5.94 -4.98 17.67
CA THR A 122 7.32 -4.82 18.18
C THR A 122 7.77 -5.91 19.18
N LYS A 123 6.93 -6.92 19.43
CA LYS A 123 7.19 -8.00 20.39
C LYS A 123 7.66 -9.31 19.74
N SER A 124 7.81 -9.32 18.41
CA SER A 124 8.18 -10.52 17.68
C SER A 124 9.70 -10.75 17.65
N PRO A 125 10.19 -11.99 17.88
CA PRO A 125 11.62 -12.28 17.92
C PRO A 125 12.33 -11.95 16.60
N ALA A 126 11.62 -12.02 15.47
CA ALA A 126 12.17 -11.68 14.16
C ALA A 126 12.39 -10.16 13.96
N ASP A 127 11.59 -9.30 14.60
CA ASP A 127 11.77 -7.84 14.59
C ASP A 127 13.05 -7.45 15.36
N ARG A 128 13.23 -8.04 16.54
CA ARG A 128 14.44 -7.88 17.35
C ARG A 128 15.70 -8.35 16.61
N GLN A 129 15.66 -9.51 15.98
CA GLN A 129 16.80 -10.01 15.21
C GLN A 129 17.14 -9.11 14.02
N MET A 130 16.13 -8.57 13.32
CA MET A 130 16.34 -7.60 12.25
C MET A 130 16.97 -6.29 12.78
N SER A 131 16.61 -5.87 14.01
CA SER A 131 17.17 -4.69 14.68
C SER A 131 18.60 -4.88 15.23
N GLU A 132 19.11 -6.11 15.30
CA GLU A 132 20.50 -6.38 15.73
C GLU A 132 21.47 -6.51 14.53
N VAL A 133 20.95 -6.66 13.32
CA VAL A 133 21.74 -6.84 12.09
C VAL A 133 22.33 -5.52 11.58
N LYS A 134 23.66 -5.43 11.50
CA LYS A 134 24.37 -4.26 10.92
C LYS A 134 25.06 -4.53 9.57
N ASP A 135 24.94 -5.75 9.05
CA ASP A 135 25.66 -6.21 7.86
C ASP A 135 24.72 -6.79 6.80
N LEU A 136 25.06 -6.59 5.52
CA LEU A 136 24.30 -7.04 4.35
C LEU A 136 24.11 -8.56 4.32
N ALA A 137 25.13 -9.33 4.73
CA ALA A 137 25.07 -10.78 4.76
C ALA A 137 24.12 -11.26 5.86
N SER A 138 24.20 -10.63 7.04
CA SER A 138 23.31 -10.90 8.17
C SER A 138 21.86 -10.50 7.86
N PHE A 139 21.65 -9.43 7.08
CA PHE A 139 20.35 -8.99 6.61
C PHE A 139 19.69 -10.02 5.71
N ASN A 140 20.40 -10.48 4.68
CA ASN A 140 19.90 -11.52 3.77
C ASN A 140 19.65 -12.86 4.48
N THR A 141 20.36 -13.12 5.59
CA THR A 141 20.14 -14.33 6.40
C THR A 141 18.86 -14.26 7.23
N VAL A 142 18.53 -13.08 7.78
CA VAL A 142 17.35 -12.87 8.63
C VAL A 142 16.07 -12.58 7.82
N LEU A 143 16.20 -11.96 6.64
CA LEU A 143 15.09 -11.66 5.73
C LEU A 143 14.10 -12.83 5.47
N PRO A 144 14.56 -14.06 5.15
CA PRO A 144 13.65 -15.19 4.93
C PRO A 144 12.96 -15.68 6.20
N MET A 145 13.48 -15.36 7.39
CA MET A 145 12.80 -15.60 8.66
C MET A 145 11.68 -14.57 8.88
N CYS A 146 11.95 -13.28 8.63
CA CYS A 146 10.94 -12.21 8.68
C CYS A 146 9.81 -12.46 7.68
N ARG A 147 10.15 -12.86 6.45
CA ARG A 147 9.19 -13.26 5.41
C ARG A 147 8.27 -14.37 5.90
N ARG A 148 8.79 -15.41 6.54
CA ARG A 148 7.98 -16.54 7.05
C ARG A 148 7.02 -16.10 8.14
N VAL A 149 7.47 -15.25 9.05
CA VAL A 149 6.61 -14.71 10.11
C VAL A 149 5.50 -13.84 9.53
N ILE A 150 5.80 -12.94 8.59
CA ILE A 150 4.80 -12.11 7.92
C ILE A 150 3.85 -12.96 7.07
N ALA A 151 4.35 -14.00 6.39
CA ALA A 151 3.51 -14.91 5.61
C ALA A 151 2.52 -15.69 6.50
N ALA A 152 2.92 -16.02 7.72
CA ALA A 152 2.10 -16.73 8.70
C ALA A 152 1.10 -15.81 9.42
N VAL A 153 1.46 -14.56 9.69
CA VAL A 153 0.65 -13.61 10.49
C VAL A 153 -0.24 -12.74 9.61
N ALA A 154 0.24 -12.30 8.45
CA ALA A 154 -0.48 -11.43 7.54
C ALA A 154 -0.89 -12.16 6.27
N SER A 155 0.07 -12.48 5.40
CA SER A 155 -0.16 -13.27 4.17
C SER A 155 1.14 -13.41 3.35
N PRO A 156 1.25 -14.44 2.49
CA PRO A 156 2.41 -14.65 1.63
C PRO A 156 2.68 -13.49 0.67
N HIS A 157 1.63 -12.75 0.29
CA HIS A 157 1.72 -11.59 -0.59
C HIS A 157 2.43 -10.41 0.12
N GLN A 158 1.99 -10.06 1.33
CA GLN A 158 2.62 -9.03 2.16
C GLN A 158 4.10 -9.33 2.43
N ALA A 159 4.44 -10.61 2.62
CA ALA A 159 5.82 -11.03 2.81
C ALA A 159 6.69 -10.82 1.55
N ALA A 160 6.12 -11.02 0.36
CA ALA A 160 6.79 -10.75 -0.91
C ALA A 160 6.92 -9.24 -1.19
N GLU A 161 5.94 -8.43 -0.81
CA GLU A 161 6.00 -6.96 -0.92
C GLU A 161 7.08 -6.36 -0.02
N MET A 162 7.21 -6.89 1.20
CA MET A 162 8.29 -6.49 2.11
C MET A 162 9.68 -6.76 1.50
N GLU A 163 9.92 -7.95 0.96
CA GLU A 163 11.20 -8.28 0.33
C GLU A 163 11.48 -7.42 -0.90
N ALA A 164 10.49 -7.21 -1.76
CA ALA A 164 10.62 -6.37 -2.95
C ALA A 164 10.90 -4.90 -2.57
N GLY A 165 10.22 -4.39 -1.55
CA GLY A 165 10.41 -3.03 -1.04
C GLY A 165 11.76 -2.83 -0.35
N ALA A 166 12.28 -3.85 0.32
CA ALA A 166 13.62 -3.87 0.89
C ALA A 166 14.69 -3.87 -0.21
N ALA A 167 14.59 -4.80 -1.17
CA ALA A 167 15.53 -4.90 -2.29
C ALA A 167 15.60 -3.61 -3.11
N LYS A 168 14.45 -3.00 -3.41
CA LYS A 168 14.37 -1.74 -4.17
C LYS A 168 15.12 -0.59 -3.51
N ARG A 169 15.09 -0.50 -2.18
CA ARG A 169 15.80 0.53 -1.39
C ARG A 169 17.29 0.26 -1.26
N MET A 170 17.69 -1.01 -1.36
CA MET A 170 19.09 -1.41 -1.34
C MET A 170 19.78 -1.22 -2.71
N THR A 171 19.00 -1.15 -3.79
CA THR A 171 19.49 -0.94 -5.17
C THR A 171 19.36 0.50 -5.68
N ALA A 172 18.60 1.37 -4.98
CA ALA A 172 18.38 2.77 -5.34
C ALA A 172 19.52 3.67 -4.86
#